data_AF-A0A1H4LJJ9-F1
#
_entry.id   AF-A0A1H4LJJ9-F1
#
_cell.length_a   1.000
_cell.length_b   1.000
_cell.length_c   1.000
_cell.angle_alpha   90.00
_cell.angle_beta   90.00
_cell.angle_gamma   90.00
#
_symmetry.space_group_name_H-M   'P 1'
#
loop_
_entity.id
_entity.type
_entity.pdbx_description
1 polymer ?
#
loop_
_entity_poly.entity_id
_entity_poly.type
_entity_poly.pdbx_seq_one_letter_code
_entity_poly.pdbx_strand_id
1 'polypeptide(L)'
;MGFGRPAAGERPGRHLFAITNYWYFEGMSSNTSISLDEHSAAFLAREVKSGRFRTASEAVRAGLRLLEDQETHLAALRASLADGESSGTPEPFDLEAFIAEKKG
;
A
#
# COMPACT_ATOMS: atom_id res chain seq x y z
N MET A 1 20.88 -9.82 38.31
CA MET A 1 19.90 -9.31 39.30
C MET A 1 18.51 -9.57 38.76
N GLY A 2 17.70 -10.37 39.46
CA GLY A 2 16.36 -10.74 39.02
C GLY A 2 15.36 -9.62 39.30
N PHE A 3 14.55 -9.27 38.30
CA PHE A 3 13.41 -8.37 38.48
C PHE A 3 12.20 -9.21 38.91
N GLY A 4 11.73 -8.95 40.14
CA GLY A 4 10.64 -9.68 40.77
C GLY A 4 9.30 -9.50 40.04
N ARG A 5 8.48 -10.56 40.05
CA ARG A 5 7.05 -10.50 39.71
C ARG A 5 6.34 -9.54 40.67
N PRO A 6 5.57 -8.54 40.20
CA PRO A 6 4.66 -7.82 41.08
C PRO A 6 3.49 -8.73 41.49
N ALA A 7 3.03 -8.57 42.74
CA ALA A 7 1.91 -9.31 43.31
C ALA A 7 0.56 -8.86 42.73
N ALA A 8 -0.37 -9.79 42.61
CA ALA A 8 -1.71 -9.54 42.09
C ALA A 8 -2.51 -8.64 43.06
N GLY A 9 -2.79 -7.40 42.65
CA GLY A 9 -3.74 -6.53 43.37
C GLY A 9 -3.55 -5.02 43.22
N GLU A 10 -2.39 -4.54 42.79
CA GLU A 10 -2.18 -3.09 42.62
C GLU A 10 -2.65 -2.64 41.23
N ARG A 11 -3.60 -1.70 41.18
CA ARG A 11 -4.02 -1.05 39.93
C ARG A 11 -2.96 0.00 39.56
N PRO A 12 -2.12 -0.22 38.53
CA PRO A 12 -1.10 0.75 38.19
C PRO A 12 -1.72 1.97 37.52
N GLY A 13 -1.19 3.14 37.87
CA GLY A 13 -1.62 4.44 37.37
C GLY A 13 -1.65 4.51 35.83
N ARG A 14 -2.61 5.28 35.32
CA ARG A 14 -3.07 5.40 33.92
C ARG A 14 -2.02 5.81 32.87
N HIS A 15 -0.73 5.87 33.22
CA HIS A 15 0.35 6.35 32.34
C HIS A 15 1.33 5.26 31.88
N LEU A 16 1.41 4.12 32.57
CA LEU A 16 2.37 3.05 32.22
C LEU A 16 1.81 2.02 31.22
N PHE A 17 0.50 1.99 30.98
CA PHE A 17 -0.14 1.09 30.00
C PHE A 17 0.10 1.51 28.54
N ALA A 18 0.38 2.79 28.28
CA ALA A 18 0.48 3.31 26.91
C ALA A 18 1.82 2.95 26.24
N ILE A 19 2.91 2.87 27.01
CA ILE A 19 4.27 2.76 26.45
C ILE A 19 4.60 1.31 26.07
N THR A 20 4.07 0.31 26.79
CA THR A 20 4.33 -1.11 26.49
C THR A 20 3.49 -1.66 25.32
N ASN A 21 2.34 -1.05 24.99
CA ASN A 21 1.44 -1.58 23.96
C ASN A 21 1.54 -0.87 22.60
N TYR A 22 2.19 0.29 22.52
CA TYR A 22 2.28 1.07 21.28
C TYR A 22 3.06 0.32 20.18
N TRP A 23 4.20 -0.28 20.56
CA TRP A 23 5.03 -1.09 19.68
C TRP A 23 4.35 -2.39 19.20
N TYR A 24 3.38 -2.91 19.97
CA TYR A 24 2.59 -4.07 19.56
C TYR A 24 1.47 -3.72 18.56
N PHE A 25 0.94 -2.51 18.58
CA PHE A 25 -0.20 -2.13 17.75
C PHE A 25 0.19 -1.61 16.36
N GLU A 26 1.32 -0.91 16.22
CA GLU A 26 1.76 -0.35 14.93
C GLU A 26 2.38 -1.38 13.97
N GLY A 27 2.81 -2.55 14.47
CA GLY A 27 3.53 -3.56 13.68
C GLY A 27 2.75 -4.84 13.36
N MET A 28 1.52 -5.00 13.84
CA MET A 28 0.76 -6.25 13.66
C MET A 28 -0.05 -6.23 12.36
N SER A 29 0.23 -7.20 11.48
CA SER A 29 -0.66 -7.53 10.36
C SER A 29 -2.07 -7.81 10.90
N SER A 30 -3.05 -6.98 10.56
CA SER A 30 -4.43 -7.19 10.96
C SER A 30 -5.04 -8.36 10.17
N ASN A 31 -5.67 -9.30 10.87
CA ASN A 31 -6.45 -10.35 10.23
C ASN A 31 -7.84 -9.81 9.90
N THR A 32 -8.12 -9.62 8.61
CA THR A 32 -9.38 -9.09 8.12
C THR A 32 -10.19 -10.22 7.48
N SER A 33 -11.37 -10.47 8.01
CA SER A 33 -12.35 -11.36 7.38
C SER A 33 -13.10 -10.62 6.29
N ILE A 34 -13.10 -11.16 5.08
CA ILE A 34 -13.79 -10.60 3.92
C ILE A 34 -14.75 -11.64 3.32
N SER A 35 -15.92 -11.20 2.88
CA SER A 35 -16.86 -12.04 2.14
C SER A 35 -16.52 -11.97 0.65
N LEU A 36 -16.45 -13.13 0.00
CA LEU A 36 -16.19 -13.24 -1.43
C LEU A 36 -17.43 -13.82 -2.10
N ASP A 37 -17.73 -13.35 -3.31
CA ASP A 37 -18.66 -14.02 -4.21
C ASP A 37 -18.04 -15.33 -4.75
N GLU A 38 -18.89 -16.16 -5.36
CA GLU A 38 -18.51 -17.48 -5.90
C GLU A 38 -17.37 -17.39 -6.93
N HIS A 39 -17.40 -16.39 -7.82
CA HIS A 39 -16.39 -16.23 -8.86
C HIS A 39 -15.03 -15.88 -8.25
N SER A 40 -15.01 -14.94 -7.31
CA SER A 40 -13.78 -14.54 -6.60
C SER A 40 -13.20 -15.69 -5.77
N ALA A 41 -14.05 -16.46 -5.07
CA ALA A 41 -13.62 -17.64 -4.32
C ALA A 41 -13.03 -18.73 -5.25
N ALA A 42 -13.71 -19.01 -6.38
CA ALA A 42 -13.25 -19.99 -7.37
C ALA A 42 -11.92 -19.56 -8.03
N PHE A 43 -11.75 -18.26 -8.30
CA PHE A 43 -10.48 -17.71 -8.78
C PHE A 43 -9.35 -17.98 -7.79
N LEU A 44 -9.50 -17.60 -6.51
CA LEU A 44 -8.47 -17.81 -5.49
C LEU A 44 -8.14 -19.30 -5.29
N ALA A 45 -9.17 -20.16 -5.28
CA ALA A 45 -8.98 -21.60 -5.16
C ALA A 45 -8.16 -22.16 -6.33
N ARG A 46 -8.40 -21.69 -7.56
CA ARG A 46 -7.63 -22.08 -8.75
C ARG A 46 -6.17 -21.63 -8.66
N GLU A 47 -5.91 -20.40 -8.27
CA GLU A 47 -4.54 -19.87 -8.17
C GLU A 47 -3.73 -20.55 -7.06
N VAL A 48 -4.39 -20.97 -5.97
CA VAL A 48 -3.74 -21.79 -4.93
C VAL A 48 -3.51 -23.21 -5.42
N LYS A 49 -4.51 -23.83 -6.07
CA LYS A 49 -4.40 -25.19 -6.61
C LYS A 49 -3.33 -25.31 -7.70
N SER A 50 -3.14 -24.27 -8.51
CA SER A 50 -2.08 -24.22 -9.52
C SER A 50 -0.68 -24.07 -8.92
N GLY A 51 -0.57 -23.76 -7.63
CA GLY A 51 0.70 -23.53 -6.93
C GLY A 51 1.28 -22.14 -7.13
N ARG A 52 0.57 -21.22 -7.80
CA ARG A 52 1.02 -19.83 -7.97
C ARG A 52 1.10 -19.09 -6.63
N PHE A 53 0.16 -19.37 -5.74
CA PHE A 53 0.18 -18.87 -4.36
C PHE A 53 0.03 -20.01 -3.36
N ARG A 54 0.63 -19.88 -2.18
CA ARG A 54 0.52 -20.88 -1.11
C ARG A 54 -0.82 -20.79 -0.39
N THR A 55 -1.42 -19.60 -0.34
CA THR A 55 -2.67 -19.33 0.38
C THR A 55 -3.52 -18.29 -0.34
N ALA A 56 -4.83 -18.30 -0.07
CA ALA A 56 -5.75 -17.28 -0.58
C ALA A 56 -5.37 -15.87 -0.10
N SER A 57 -4.97 -15.72 1.17
CA SER A 57 -4.55 -14.41 1.71
C SER A 57 -3.29 -13.86 1.04
N GLU A 58 -2.39 -14.73 0.59
CA GLU A 58 -1.22 -14.31 -0.18
C GLU A 58 -1.64 -13.78 -1.57
N ALA A 59 -2.52 -14.50 -2.26
CA ALA A 59 -3.08 -14.06 -3.54
C ALA A 59 -3.83 -12.73 -3.40
N VAL A 60 -4.64 -12.56 -2.35
CA VAL A 60 -5.33 -11.29 -2.05
C VAL A 60 -4.34 -10.15 -1.83
N ARG A 61 -3.29 -10.36 -1.01
CA ARG A 61 -2.25 -9.34 -0.82
C ARG A 61 -1.52 -9.00 -2.11
N ALA A 62 -1.26 -9.97 -2.99
CA ALA A 62 -0.66 -9.70 -4.30
C ALA A 62 -1.60 -8.85 -5.17
N GLY A 63 -2.90 -9.16 -5.17
CA GLY A 63 -3.91 -8.36 -5.88
C GLY A 63 -4.02 -6.93 -5.36
N LEU A 64 -3.96 -6.73 -4.03
CA LEU A 64 -4.00 -5.41 -3.43
C LEU A 64 -2.77 -4.55 -3.78
N ARG A 65 -1.57 -5.16 -3.80
CA ARG A 65 -0.36 -4.45 -4.24
C ARG A 65 -0.45 -3.99 -5.69
N LEU A 66 -0.96 -4.86 -6.56
CA LEU A 66 -1.17 -4.49 -7.97
C LEU A 66 -2.16 -3.32 -8.11
N LEU A 67 -3.23 -3.32 -7.32
CA LEU A 67 -4.18 -2.21 -7.30
C LEU A 67 -3.53 -0.91 -6.80
N GLU A 68 -2.73 -0.97 -5.74
CA GLU A 68 -1.99 0.17 -5.20
C GLU A 68 -1.02 0.76 -6.21
N ASP A 69 -0.25 -0.09 -6.92
CA ASP A 69 0.67 0.34 -7.97
C ASP A 69 -0.08 1.05 -9.11
N GLN A 70 -1.23 0.49 -9.52
CA GLN A 70 -2.06 1.07 -10.57
C GLN A 70 -2.63 2.43 -10.16
N GLU A 71 -3.19 2.54 -8.95
CA GLU A 71 -3.73 3.80 -8.45
C GLU A 71 -2.64 4.87 -8.29
N THR A 72 -1.45 4.47 -7.84
CA THR A 72 -0.28 5.36 -7.75
C THR A 72 0.10 5.91 -9.12
N HIS A 73 0.19 5.05 -10.14
CA HIS A 73 0.52 5.47 -11.49
C HIS A 73 -0.56 6.37 -12.10
N LEU A 74 -1.85 6.04 -11.90
CA LEU A 74 -2.96 6.87 -12.36
C LEU A 74 -2.98 8.24 -11.69
N ALA A 75 -2.70 8.30 -10.39
CA ALA A 75 -2.59 9.58 -9.67
C ALA A 75 -1.45 10.43 -10.23
N ALA A 76 -0.27 9.84 -10.43
CA ALA A 76 0.88 10.53 -11.03
C ALA A 76 0.57 11.07 -12.43
N LEU A 77 -0.05 10.25 -13.29
CA LEU A 77 -0.44 10.65 -14.64
C LEU A 77 -1.43 11.82 -14.62
N ARG A 78 -2.46 11.76 -13.77
CA ARG A 78 -3.44 12.85 -13.62
C ARG A 78 -2.78 14.15 -13.16
N ALA A 79 -1.83 14.05 -12.22
CA ALA A 79 -1.07 15.21 -11.76
C ALA A 79 -0.24 15.82 -12.92
N SER A 80 0.49 14.99 -13.69
CA SER A 80 1.28 15.48 -14.83
C SER A 80 0.42 16.13 -15.92
N LEU A 81 -0.80 15.64 -16.16
CA LEU A 81 -1.74 16.27 -17.09
C LEU A 81 -2.22 17.62 -16.56
N ALA A 82 -2.58 17.71 -15.28
CA ALA A 82 -3.00 18.98 -14.66
C ALA A 82 -1.87 20.03 -14.67
N ASP A 83 -0.63 19.60 -14.41
CA ASP A 83 0.56 20.46 -14.50
C ASP A 83 0.77 20.95 -15.95
N GLY A 84 0.58 20.06 -16.94
CA GLY A 84 0.64 20.42 -18.36
C GLY A 84 -0.46 21.42 -18.77
N GLU A 85 -1.70 21.19 -18.35
CA GLU A 85 -2.85 22.07 -18.64
C GLU A 85 -2.69 23.45 -18.00
N SER A 86 -2.07 23.52 -16.82
CA SER A 86 -1.79 24.77 -16.12
C SER A 86 -0.49 25.46 -16.55
N SER A 87 0.32 24.83 -17.42
CA SER A 87 1.62 25.35 -17.88
C SER A 87 1.52 26.56 -18.82
N GLY A 88 0.32 26.89 -19.29
CA GLY A 88 0.05 28.03 -20.16
C GLY A 88 -0.56 27.63 -21.50
N THR A 89 -0.70 28.60 -22.39
CA THR A 89 -1.26 28.36 -23.73
C THR A 89 -0.25 27.56 -24.57
N PRO A 90 -0.67 26.47 -25.22
CA PRO A 90 0.18 25.75 -26.16
C PRO A 90 0.58 26.65 -27.34
N GLU A 91 1.87 26.67 -27.65
CA GLU A 91 2.42 27.40 -28.79
C GLU A 91 2.80 26.41 -29.92
N PRO A 92 2.87 26.86 -31.18
CA PRO A 92 3.38 26.04 -32.28
C PRO A 92 4.79 25.53 -32.01
N PHE A 93 5.04 24.23 -32.25
CA PHE A 93 6.32 23.59 -31.96
C PHE A 93 7.03 23.12 -33.23
N ASP A 94 8.23 23.66 -33.48
CA ASP A 94 9.14 23.23 -34.55
C ASP A 94 10.20 22.28 -33.97
N LEU A 95 10.07 21.01 -34.32
CA LEU A 95 10.98 19.94 -33.89
C LEU A 95 12.41 20.11 -34.42
N GLU A 96 12.58 20.56 -35.66
CA GLU A 96 13.90 20.66 -36.29
C GLU A 96 14.69 21.84 -35.69
N ALA A 97 14.02 22.98 -35.49
CA ALA A 97 14.62 24.12 -34.81
C ALA A 97 15.03 23.78 -33.37
N PHE A 98 14.19 23.07 -32.63
CA PHE A 98 14.51 22.63 -31.27
C PHE A 98 15.73 21.69 -31.21
N ILE A 99 15.80 20.71 -32.12
CA ILE A 99 16.94 19.78 -32.19
C ILE A 99 18.24 20.51 -32.56
N ALA A 100 18.18 21.45 -33.50
CA ALA A 100 19.34 22.26 -33.88
C ALA A 100 19.85 23.11 -32.69
N GLU A 101 18.94 23.72 -31.91
CA GLU A 101 19.29 24.49 -30.70
C GLU A 101 19.99 23.61 -29.65
N LYS A 102 19.48 22.40 -29.38
CA LYS A 102 20.05 21.53 -28.32
C LYS A 102 21.34 20.80 -28.69
N LYS A 103 21.73 20.80 -29.97
CA LYS A 103 22.97 20.18 -30.46
C LYS A 103 24.15 21.14 -30.58
N GLY A 104 23.92 22.46 -30.51
CA GLY A 104 24.95 23.50 -30.44
C GLY A 104 25.47 23.71 -29.03
#